data_AF-B4QKX2-F1
#
_entry.id   AF-B4QKX2-F1
#
_cell.length_a   1.000
_cell.length_b   1.000
_cell.length_c   1.000
_cell.angle_alpha   90.00
_cell.angle_beta   90.00
_cell.angle_gamma   90.00
#
_symmetry.space_group_name_H-M   'P 1'
#
loop_
_entity.id
_entity.type
_entity.pdbx_description
1 polymer ?
#
loop_
_entity_poly.entity_id
_entity_poly.type
_entity_poly.pdbx_seq_one_letter_code
_entity_poly.pdbx_strand_id
1 'polypeptide(L)'
;MAFHGSPMDDTNTIAPFSWVHGIMISIFDGVKSVLQISENDPGLALLLVHLNANLKAVFNDPRSMFVSTSVREYLFDGVRFCINPQGIAKAICNQIKESGSKTIREKSDGSLAFSFFGHKNGSGHEVYEVHTGKGDPMRVLEIQKLDDSHNLQVWLNASSEGETSVCNQINGTDASAYPPFRQRGDSMYIFSADICRSVQLFYQTDIQYQGIPGYRYSIGENFINDIGPEHDNECFCVDKLANVIKRKNGCLYAGALDLTTCLGELL
;
A
#
# COMPACT_ATOMS: atom_id res chain seq x y z
N MET A 1 -2.33 -5.29 14.54
CA MET A 1 -1.01 -4.78 14.96
C MET A 1 -1.16 -4.21 16.36
N ALA A 2 -0.49 -4.76 17.37
CA ALA A 2 -0.48 -4.20 18.71
C ALA A 2 0.94 -4.33 19.27
N PHE A 3 1.58 -3.21 19.56
CA PHE A 3 2.86 -3.16 20.25
C PHE A 3 2.59 -2.84 21.72
N HIS A 4 3.04 -3.71 22.63
CA HIS A 4 3.00 -3.43 24.07
C HIS A 4 4.41 -3.03 24.53
N GLY A 5 4.59 -1.77 24.93
CA GLY A 5 5.79 -1.30 25.61
C GLY A 5 5.55 -1.18 27.12
N SER A 6 6.50 -1.64 27.94
CA SER A 6 6.57 -1.29 29.37
C SER A 6 7.46 -0.05 29.57
N PRO A 7 7.26 0.75 30.64
CA PRO A 7 7.84 2.09 30.76
C PRO A 7 9.17 2.14 31.56
N MET A 8 9.76 3.35 31.58
CA MET A 8 10.92 3.88 32.34
C MET A 8 12.25 3.92 31.56
N ASP A 9 13.12 4.93 31.65
CA ASP A 9 13.18 6.25 32.32
C ASP A 9 14.22 7.10 31.55
N ASP A 10 14.21 8.41 31.74
CA ASP A 10 14.88 9.44 30.94
C ASP A 10 16.43 9.49 31.04
N THR A 11 17.01 10.16 30.04
CA THR A 11 18.39 10.71 29.95
C THR A 11 19.51 9.82 29.37
N ASN A 12 19.67 9.83 28.04
CA ASN A 12 20.86 10.37 27.36
C ASN A 12 20.74 10.20 25.84
N THR A 13 21.29 11.16 25.10
CA THR A 13 21.30 11.25 23.63
C THR A 13 21.84 9.98 22.97
N ILE A 14 20.93 9.16 22.44
CA ILE A 14 21.23 8.00 21.60
C ILE A 14 20.73 8.30 20.18
N ALA A 15 21.57 8.08 19.17
CA ALA A 15 21.20 8.18 17.75
C ALA A 15 19.91 7.38 17.49
N PRO A 16 18.95 7.87 16.68
CA PRO A 16 17.54 7.44 16.73
C PRO A 16 17.24 6.00 16.27
N PHE A 17 18.25 5.15 16.03
CA PHE A 17 18.06 3.81 15.47
C PHE A 17 18.99 2.71 16.02
N SER A 18 19.67 2.90 17.16
CA SER A 18 20.67 1.91 17.64
C SER A 18 20.10 0.60 18.20
N TRP A 19 18.79 0.50 18.40
CA TRP A 19 18.17 -0.58 19.19
C TRP A 19 17.37 -1.62 18.39
N VAL A 20 17.25 -1.51 17.06
CA VAL A 20 16.48 -2.50 16.28
C VAL A 20 17.38 -3.65 15.84
N HIS A 21 17.76 -4.50 16.80
CA HIS A 21 18.43 -5.77 16.50
C HIS A 21 17.38 -6.80 16.06
N GLY A 22 17.04 -6.75 14.77
CA GLY A 22 16.17 -7.72 14.10
C GLY A 22 14.68 -7.49 14.31
N ILE A 23 13.90 -7.62 13.24
CA ILE A 23 12.44 -7.75 13.34
C ILE A 23 12.09 -9.18 12.95
N MET A 24 11.39 -9.88 13.82
CA MET A 24 10.69 -11.10 13.43
C MET A 24 9.35 -10.67 12.85
N ILE A 25 9.23 -10.70 11.52
CA ILE A 25 7.97 -10.36 10.86
C ILE A 25 7.05 -11.56 11.00
N SER A 26 6.05 -11.44 11.87
CA SER A 26 4.98 -12.41 12.02
C SER A 26 3.94 -12.20 10.92
N ILE A 27 3.97 -13.00 9.87
CA ILE A 27 2.80 -13.23 9.01
C ILE A 27 1.93 -14.22 9.78
N PHE A 28 0.94 -13.72 10.54
CA PHE A 28 0.03 -14.59 11.26
C PHE A 28 -0.84 -15.39 10.27
N ASP A 29 -0.89 -16.70 10.52
CA ASP A 29 -1.64 -17.79 9.87
C ASP A 29 -1.41 -18.12 8.38
N GLY A 30 -0.73 -19.28 8.21
CA GLY A 30 -0.91 -20.25 7.13
C GLY A 30 -0.50 -19.81 5.73
N VAL A 31 0.78 -19.96 5.37
CA VAL A 31 1.30 -20.14 3.98
C VAL A 31 0.89 -19.10 2.91
N LYS A 32 0.23 -17.99 3.26
CA LYS A 32 -0.63 -17.28 2.31
C LYS A 32 0.06 -16.29 1.35
N SER A 33 1.11 -15.54 1.68
CA SER A 33 1.51 -14.43 0.78
C SER A 33 1.88 -14.87 -0.65
N VAL A 34 2.75 -15.87 -0.81
CA VAL A 34 3.18 -16.36 -2.14
C VAL A 34 2.12 -17.27 -2.79
N LEU A 35 1.40 -18.06 -1.98
CA LEU A 35 0.31 -18.90 -2.50
C LEU A 35 -0.87 -18.06 -2.99
N GLN A 36 -1.20 -16.97 -2.30
CA GLN A 36 -2.28 -16.06 -2.64
C GLN A 36 -1.97 -15.25 -3.89
N ILE A 37 -0.70 -14.82 -4.08
CA ILE A 37 -0.20 -14.29 -5.36
C ILE A 37 -0.41 -15.31 -6.49
N SER A 38 -0.01 -16.55 -6.23
CA SER A 38 -0.03 -17.60 -7.24
C SER A 38 -1.45 -18.11 -7.56
N GLU A 39 -2.41 -17.96 -6.64
CA GLU A 39 -3.84 -18.22 -6.82
C GLU A 39 -4.51 -17.19 -7.74
N ASN A 40 -3.99 -15.97 -7.80
CA ASN A 40 -4.57 -14.88 -8.57
C ASN A 40 -3.90 -14.68 -9.95
N ASP A 41 -2.62 -15.01 -10.12
CA ASP A 41 -1.93 -14.99 -11.41
C ASP A 41 -2.22 -16.28 -12.22
N PRO A 42 -2.82 -16.19 -13.43
CA PRO A 42 -3.18 -17.38 -14.22
C PRO A 42 -1.99 -18.27 -14.62
N GLY A 43 -0.79 -17.71 -14.78
CA GLY A 43 0.42 -18.45 -15.14
C GLY A 43 1.02 -19.19 -13.95
N LEU A 44 1.10 -18.52 -12.79
CA LEU A 44 1.47 -19.14 -11.52
C LEU A 44 0.44 -20.16 -11.07
N ALA A 45 -0.85 -19.96 -11.39
CA ALA A 45 -1.92 -20.88 -11.04
C ALA A 45 -1.71 -22.28 -11.64
N LEU A 46 -1.16 -22.36 -12.85
CA LEU A 46 -0.77 -23.63 -13.48
C LEU A 46 0.44 -24.28 -12.79
N LEU A 47 1.30 -23.47 -12.18
CA LEU A 47 2.48 -23.92 -11.44
C LEU A 47 2.22 -24.12 -9.94
N LEU A 48 1.08 -23.69 -9.40
CA LEU A 48 0.69 -23.78 -7.98
C LEU A 48 0.83 -25.19 -7.42
N VAL A 49 0.39 -26.20 -8.18
CA VAL A 49 0.46 -27.61 -7.78
C VAL A 49 1.91 -28.02 -7.48
N HIS A 50 2.88 -27.39 -8.15
CA HIS A 50 4.31 -27.63 -7.97
C HIS A 50 4.97 -26.64 -7.01
N LEU A 51 4.34 -25.49 -6.73
CA LEU A 51 4.91 -24.43 -5.90
C LEU A 51 5.23 -24.96 -4.50
N ASN A 52 4.29 -25.66 -3.87
CA ASN A 52 4.49 -26.24 -2.53
C ASN A 52 5.69 -27.21 -2.49
N ALA A 53 5.87 -28.01 -3.56
CA ALA A 53 6.99 -28.93 -3.69
C ALA A 53 8.33 -28.22 -3.97
N ASN A 54 8.30 -26.99 -4.47
CA ASN A 54 9.48 -26.21 -4.84
C ASN A 54 9.76 -25.03 -3.90
N LEU A 55 8.98 -24.82 -2.83
CA LEU A 55 9.17 -23.73 -1.86
C LEU A 55 10.61 -23.67 -1.33
N LYS A 56 11.21 -24.83 -1.06
CA LYS A 56 12.61 -24.90 -0.62
C LYS A 56 13.59 -24.40 -1.68
N ALA A 57 13.38 -24.73 -2.94
CA ALA A 57 14.25 -24.27 -4.02
C ALA A 57 14.04 -22.77 -4.33
N VAL A 58 12.82 -22.27 -4.20
CA VAL A 58 12.48 -20.85 -4.45
C VAL A 58 12.95 -19.96 -3.30
N PHE A 59 12.79 -20.38 -2.04
CA PHE A 59 13.06 -19.58 -0.85
C PHE A 59 14.32 -20.00 -0.08
N ASN A 60 15.28 -20.65 -0.77
CA ASN A 60 16.60 -20.99 -0.23
C ASN A 60 16.58 -21.89 1.02
N ASP A 61 15.81 -22.98 0.96
CA ASP A 61 15.58 -23.98 2.01
C ASP A 61 15.22 -23.34 3.36
N PRO A 62 14.07 -22.64 3.44
CA PRO A 62 13.72 -21.87 4.62
C PRO A 62 13.43 -22.81 5.79
N ARG A 63 13.89 -22.42 6.99
CA ARG A 63 13.66 -23.18 8.23
C ARG A 63 12.19 -23.12 8.70
N SER A 64 11.46 -22.10 8.27
CA SER A 64 10.05 -21.88 8.60
C SER A 64 9.40 -20.97 7.55
N MET A 65 8.08 -20.76 7.65
CA MET A 65 7.38 -19.75 6.84
C MET A 65 7.73 -18.30 7.24
N PHE A 66 8.43 -18.12 8.36
CA PHE A 66 8.89 -16.82 8.83
C PHE A 66 10.31 -16.56 8.35
N VAL A 67 10.53 -15.33 7.88
CA VAL A 67 11.85 -14.83 7.50
C VAL A 67 12.39 -13.96 8.64
N SER A 68 13.62 -14.25 9.06
CA SER A 68 14.38 -13.37 9.96
C SER A 68 15.38 -12.59 9.13
N THR A 69 15.27 -11.26 9.14
CA THR A 69 16.10 -10.35 8.35
C THR A 69 16.27 -9.02 9.09
N SER A 70 17.15 -8.16 8.59
CA SER A 70 17.26 -6.80 9.11
C SER A 70 16.15 -5.89 8.59
N VAL A 71 15.84 -4.83 9.33
CA VAL A 71 14.91 -3.77 8.89
C VAL A 71 15.33 -3.20 7.53
N ARG A 72 16.63 -2.98 7.36
CA ARG A 72 17.19 -2.40 6.16
C ARG A 72 16.99 -3.31 4.94
N GLU A 73 17.18 -4.61 5.09
CA GLU A 73 16.90 -5.58 4.03
C GLU A 73 15.42 -5.65 3.69
N TYR A 74 14.55 -5.78 4.70
CA TYR A 74 13.11 -5.87 4.44
C TYR A 74 12.54 -4.62 3.77
N LEU A 75 12.94 -3.43 4.24
CA LEU A 75 12.40 -2.18 3.72
C LEU A 75 13.07 -1.73 2.42
N PHE A 76 14.38 -1.92 2.24
CA PHE A 76 15.12 -1.25 1.16
C PHE A 76 16.08 -2.15 0.36
N ASP A 77 17.00 -2.86 1.03
CA ASP A 77 18.07 -3.58 0.32
C ASP A 77 17.60 -4.90 -0.32
N GLY A 78 16.53 -5.46 0.20
CA GLY A 78 15.81 -6.61 -0.32
C GLY A 78 16.25 -7.95 0.26
N VAL A 79 15.27 -8.73 0.70
CA VAL A 79 15.41 -10.13 1.10
C VAL A 79 15.53 -11.00 -0.15
N ARG A 80 16.64 -11.73 -0.26
CA ARG A 80 16.96 -12.52 -1.46
C ARG A 80 16.24 -13.86 -1.50
N PHE A 81 15.75 -14.22 -2.68
CA PHE A 81 15.13 -15.50 -3.01
C PHE A 81 15.45 -15.87 -4.47
N CYS A 82 15.06 -17.05 -4.92
CA CYS A 82 15.41 -17.56 -6.25
C CYS A 82 16.93 -17.55 -6.51
N ILE A 83 17.73 -18.09 -5.57
CA ILE A 83 19.19 -18.16 -5.73
C ILE A 83 19.53 -19.43 -6.51
N ASN A 84 20.06 -19.28 -7.73
CA ASN A 84 20.44 -20.38 -8.63
C ASN A 84 19.35 -21.47 -8.80
N PRO A 85 18.07 -21.10 -9.08
CA PRO A 85 16.99 -22.07 -9.16
C PRO A 85 17.16 -22.97 -10.39
N GLN A 86 16.67 -24.22 -10.28
CA GLN A 86 16.74 -25.22 -11.34
C GLN A 86 15.36 -25.83 -11.62
N GLY A 87 15.18 -26.41 -12.81
CA GLY A 87 13.96 -27.10 -13.19
C GLY A 87 12.70 -26.22 -13.01
N ILE A 88 11.69 -26.77 -12.32
CA ILE A 88 10.41 -26.09 -12.10
C ILE A 88 10.57 -24.83 -11.22
N ALA A 89 11.48 -24.86 -10.23
CA ALA A 89 11.74 -23.67 -9.42
C ALA A 89 12.24 -22.49 -10.27
N LYS A 90 13.03 -22.76 -11.32
CA LYS A 90 13.47 -21.72 -12.27
C LYS A 90 12.30 -21.14 -13.06
N ALA A 91 11.37 -21.99 -13.52
CA ALA A 91 10.16 -21.54 -14.21
C ALA A 91 9.28 -20.65 -13.30
N ILE A 92 9.10 -21.05 -12.04
CA ILE A 92 8.38 -20.25 -11.04
C ILE A 92 9.06 -18.89 -10.82
N CYS A 93 10.39 -18.88 -10.62
CA CYS A 93 11.14 -17.64 -10.43
C CYS A 93 11.07 -16.70 -11.65
N ASN A 94 11.08 -17.25 -12.87
CA ASN A 94 10.90 -16.47 -14.08
C ASN A 94 9.49 -15.86 -14.15
N GLN A 95 8.45 -16.63 -13.81
CA GLN A 95 7.09 -16.10 -13.76
C GLN A 95 6.94 -14.98 -12.71
N ILE A 96 7.53 -15.16 -11.52
CA ILE A 96 7.55 -14.11 -10.48
C ILE A 96 8.29 -12.86 -11.01
N LYS A 97 9.39 -13.02 -11.74
CA LYS A 97 10.08 -11.89 -12.38
C LYS A 97 9.20 -11.20 -13.43
N GLU A 98 8.50 -11.97 -14.26
CA GLU A 98 7.65 -11.48 -15.35
C GLU A 98 6.37 -10.80 -14.85
N SER A 99 5.92 -11.11 -13.63
CA SER A 99 4.79 -10.43 -12.98
C SER A 99 4.98 -8.90 -12.84
N GLY A 100 6.22 -8.41 -12.90
CA GLY A 100 6.51 -6.98 -12.97
C GLY A 100 6.27 -6.22 -11.65
N SER A 101 6.28 -6.89 -10.49
CA SER A 101 6.14 -6.22 -9.21
C SER A 101 7.21 -5.15 -8.99
N LYS A 102 6.77 -3.97 -8.54
CA LYS A 102 7.67 -2.91 -8.05
C LYS A 102 8.44 -3.34 -6.80
N THR A 103 7.92 -4.25 -5.98
CA THR A 103 8.59 -4.69 -4.73
C THR A 103 9.70 -5.72 -4.96
N ILE A 104 9.82 -6.28 -6.19
CA ILE A 104 10.80 -7.32 -6.51
C ILE A 104 11.76 -6.81 -7.57
N ARG A 105 13.06 -7.02 -7.33
CA ARG A 105 14.13 -6.68 -8.28
C ARG A 105 15.04 -7.85 -8.55
N GLU A 106 15.51 -7.95 -9.78
CA GLU A 106 16.58 -8.86 -10.15
C GLU A 106 17.94 -8.30 -9.71
N LYS A 107 18.79 -9.16 -9.16
CA LYS A 107 20.17 -8.85 -8.77
C LYS A 107 21.12 -9.26 -9.90
N SER A 108 22.36 -8.77 -9.83
CA SER A 108 23.39 -9.04 -10.85
C SER A 108 23.71 -10.52 -11.03
N ASP A 109 23.44 -11.36 -10.04
CA ASP A 109 23.62 -12.82 -10.10
C ASP A 109 22.36 -13.57 -10.54
N GLY A 110 21.33 -12.87 -11.04
CA GLY A 110 20.07 -13.45 -11.50
C GLY A 110 19.12 -13.87 -10.39
N SER A 111 19.49 -13.69 -9.12
CA SER A 111 18.55 -13.89 -8.00
C SER A 111 17.54 -12.75 -7.90
N LEU A 112 16.42 -13.00 -7.24
CA LEU A 112 15.41 -12.00 -6.97
C LEU A 112 15.55 -11.46 -5.54
N ALA A 113 15.16 -10.21 -5.32
CA ALA A 113 15.14 -9.60 -4.00
C ALA A 113 13.84 -8.83 -3.79
N PHE A 114 13.12 -9.16 -2.72
CA PHE A 114 11.91 -8.46 -2.30
C PHE A 114 12.24 -7.36 -1.30
N SER A 115 11.76 -6.14 -1.51
CA SER A 115 11.83 -5.03 -0.55
C SER A 115 10.57 -4.19 -0.63
N PHE A 116 10.05 -3.74 0.51
CA PHE A 116 8.80 -3.01 0.56
C PHE A 116 8.90 -1.60 -0.09
N PHE A 117 9.97 -0.86 0.20
CA PHE A 117 10.19 0.52 -0.26
C PHE A 117 11.41 0.68 -1.17
N GLY A 118 12.10 -0.39 -1.55
CA GLY A 118 13.29 -0.30 -2.39
C GLY A 118 13.04 0.44 -3.71
N HIS A 119 11.84 0.28 -4.28
CA HIS A 119 11.42 0.95 -5.52
C HIS A 119 11.06 2.43 -5.37
N LYS A 120 10.99 2.98 -4.15
CA LYS A 120 10.73 4.40 -3.87
C LYS A 120 12.01 5.22 -3.69
N ASN A 121 13.16 4.55 -3.58
CA ASN A 121 14.42 5.24 -3.29
C ASN A 121 14.96 5.92 -4.55
N GLY A 122 14.93 7.26 -4.56
CA GLY A 122 15.45 8.06 -5.67
C GLY A 122 14.62 7.95 -6.96
N SER A 123 13.37 7.51 -6.85
CA SER A 123 12.42 7.40 -7.95
C SER A 123 11.26 8.36 -7.75
N GLY A 124 10.88 9.05 -8.82
CA GLY A 124 9.63 9.79 -8.92
C GLY A 124 9.06 9.45 -10.29
N HIS A 125 8.02 8.61 -10.31
CA HIS A 125 7.42 8.16 -11.57
C HIS A 125 6.10 8.89 -11.82
N GLU A 126 5.41 9.27 -10.75
CA GLU A 126 4.14 9.94 -10.76
C GLU A 126 4.29 11.42 -11.14
N VAL A 127 3.59 11.85 -12.18
CA VAL A 127 3.52 13.25 -12.59
C VAL A 127 2.19 13.84 -12.16
N TYR A 128 2.26 14.82 -11.26
CA TYR A 128 1.10 15.56 -10.77
C TYR A 128 0.93 16.86 -11.55
N GLU A 129 -0.22 17.01 -12.22
CA GLU A 129 -0.68 18.31 -12.70
C GLU A 129 -1.51 18.95 -11.59
N VAL A 130 -1.04 20.08 -11.04
CA VAL A 130 -1.71 20.77 -9.93
C VAL A 130 -2.10 22.19 -10.31
N HIS A 131 -3.21 22.67 -9.76
CA HIS A 131 -3.66 24.02 -10.00
C HIS A 131 -2.81 25.04 -9.23
N THR A 132 -2.32 26.07 -9.94
CA THR A 132 -1.35 27.04 -9.39
C THR A 132 -1.95 28.05 -8.41
N GLY A 133 -3.29 28.14 -8.33
CA GLY A 133 -4.01 29.17 -7.58
C GLY A 133 -4.18 30.49 -8.34
N LYS A 134 -3.64 30.61 -9.55
CA LYS A 134 -3.86 31.79 -10.40
C LYS A 134 -5.33 31.85 -10.84
N GLY A 135 -5.99 32.97 -10.58
CA GLY A 135 -7.41 33.18 -10.90
C GLY A 135 -8.36 32.71 -9.79
N ASP A 136 -7.98 31.67 -9.06
CA ASP A 136 -8.70 31.21 -7.86
C ASP A 136 -7.72 30.64 -6.80
N PRO A 137 -7.41 31.42 -5.74
CA PRO A 137 -6.54 30.96 -4.65
C PRO A 137 -7.08 29.74 -3.90
N MET A 138 -8.39 29.50 -3.91
CA MET A 138 -9.01 28.38 -3.19
C MET A 138 -8.71 27.03 -3.84
N ARG A 139 -8.16 27.03 -5.06
CA ARG A 139 -7.78 25.84 -5.82
C ARG A 139 -6.28 25.58 -5.84
N VAL A 140 -5.49 26.34 -5.06
CA VAL A 140 -4.03 26.16 -5.07
C VAL A 140 -3.65 24.74 -4.61
N LEU A 141 -2.74 24.10 -5.35
CA LEU A 141 -2.28 22.71 -5.16
C LEU A 141 -3.34 21.63 -5.31
N GLU A 142 -4.56 21.97 -5.74
CA GLU A 142 -5.58 20.98 -6.10
C GLU A 142 -5.06 20.12 -7.26
N ILE A 143 -5.01 18.81 -7.06
CA ILE A 143 -4.54 17.88 -8.09
C ILE A 143 -5.60 17.81 -9.19
N GLN A 144 -5.20 18.17 -10.41
CA GLN A 144 -6.04 18.11 -11.60
C GLN A 144 -5.87 16.78 -12.33
N LYS A 145 -4.64 16.27 -12.38
CA LYS A 145 -4.30 14.98 -13.01
C LYS A 145 -3.15 14.28 -12.30
N LEU A 146 -3.18 12.95 -12.41
CA LEU A 146 -2.07 12.06 -12.12
C LEU A 146 -1.76 11.28 -13.39
N ASP A 147 -0.51 11.33 -13.87
CA ASP A 147 -0.04 10.63 -15.07
C ASP A 147 -0.98 10.85 -16.28
N ASP A 148 -1.26 12.13 -16.58
CA ASP A 148 -2.17 12.59 -17.64
C ASP A 148 -3.64 12.17 -17.51
N SER A 149 -4.04 11.55 -16.39
CA SER A 149 -5.43 11.16 -16.14
C SER A 149 -6.09 11.99 -15.04
N HIS A 150 -7.34 12.39 -15.27
CA HIS A 150 -8.18 13.08 -14.27
C HIS A 150 -8.73 12.14 -13.20
N ASN A 151 -8.79 10.84 -13.49
CA ASN A 151 -9.33 9.83 -12.59
C ASN A 151 -8.38 8.64 -12.52
N LEU A 152 -8.37 7.97 -11.37
CA LEU A 152 -7.70 6.68 -11.24
C LEU A 152 -8.38 5.63 -12.13
N GLN A 153 -7.63 4.59 -12.46
CA GLN A 153 -8.11 3.40 -13.16
C GLN A 153 -7.84 2.15 -12.32
N VAL A 154 -8.06 2.27 -11.01
CA VAL A 154 -7.60 1.30 -10.00
C VAL A 154 -8.76 0.59 -9.31
N TRP A 155 -9.86 1.31 -9.06
CA TRP A 155 -11.04 0.78 -8.38
C TRP A 155 -12.12 0.35 -9.37
N LEU A 156 -13.10 -0.42 -8.90
CA LEU A 156 -14.21 -0.86 -9.74
C LEU A 156 -15.02 0.35 -10.25
N ASN A 157 -15.42 0.31 -11.52
CA ASN A 157 -16.28 1.33 -12.10
C ASN A 157 -17.73 1.18 -11.61
N ALA A 158 -18.48 2.29 -11.58
CA ALA A 158 -19.82 2.33 -10.99
C ALA A 158 -20.87 1.59 -11.83
N SER A 159 -20.65 1.47 -13.13
CA SER A 159 -21.55 0.78 -14.04
C SER A 159 -20.78 0.02 -15.13
N SER A 160 -21.43 -0.98 -15.71
CA SER A 160 -20.97 -1.67 -16.92
C SER A 160 -20.89 -0.77 -18.16
N GLU A 161 -21.41 0.46 -18.06
CA GLU A 161 -21.42 1.47 -19.13
C GLU A 161 -20.21 2.42 -19.06
N GLY A 162 -19.29 2.21 -18.12
CA GLY A 162 -18.01 2.93 -18.06
C GLY A 162 -18.05 4.26 -17.32
N GLU A 163 -19.07 4.52 -16.51
CA GLU A 163 -19.11 5.72 -15.66
C GLU A 163 -18.00 5.68 -14.61
N THR A 164 -17.34 6.83 -14.45
CA THR A 164 -16.26 6.97 -13.47
C THR A 164 -16.83 6.85 -12.07
N SER A 165 -16.36 5.83 -11.37
CA SER A 165 -16.69 5.58 -9.97
C SER A 165 -16.17 6.68 -9.04
N VAL A 166 -16.92 6.96 -7.96
CA VAL A 166 -16.47 7.87 -6.87
C VAL A 166 -15.14 7.42 -6.26
N CYS A 167 -14.88 6.10 -6.24
CA CYS A 167 -13.63 5.55 -5.73
C CYS A 167 -12.41 5.95 -6.57
N ASN A 168 -12.62 6.23 -7.86
CA ASN A 168 -11.56 6.61 -8.80
C ASN A 168 -11.34 8.13 -8.89
N GLN A 169 -12.08 8.94 -8.13
CA GLN A 169 -11.91 10.40 -8.14
C GLN A 169 -10.66 10.83 -7.38
N ILE A 170 -9.90 11.75 -7.97
CA ILE A 170 -8.75 12.42 -7.35
C ILE A 170 -9.23 13.75 -6.79
N ASN A 171 -9.33 13.85 -5.47
CA ASN A 171 -9.88 15.01 -4.76
C ASN A 171 -8.83 15.60 -3.83
N GLY A 172 -8.74 16.94 -3.83
CA GLY A 172 -7.91 17.68 -2.89
C GLY A 172 -6.45 17.83 -3.30
N THR A 173 -5.57 17.94 -2.30
CA THR A 173 -4.12 18.15 -2.48
C THR A 173 -3.33 16.91 -2.06
N ASP A 174 -2.01 16.95 -2.21
CA ASP A 174 -1.09 15.90 -1.72
C ASP A 174 -0.80 15.98 -0.20
N ALA A 175 -1.58 16.77 0.54
CA ALA A 175 -1.41 17.07 1.97
C ALA A 175 -0.15 17.86 2.36
N SER A 176 0.70 18.28 1.41
CA SER A 176 1.89 19.11 1.70
C SER A 176 1.52 20.53 2.11
N ALA A 177 0.44 21.05 1.54
CA ALA A 177 -0.20 22.31 1.88
C ALA A 177 -1.67 22.30 1.45
N TYR A 178 -2.40 23.32 1.89
CA TYR A 178 -3.84 23.44 1.72
C TYR A 178 -4.22 24.83 1.21
N PRO A 179 -5.38 24.96 0.54
CA PRO A 179 -5.91 26.27 0.17
C PRO A 179 -6.05 27.23 1.35
N PRO A 180 -5.86 28.54 1.13
CA PRO A 180 -5.91 29.55 2.19
C PRO A 180 -7.33 29.77 2.72
N PHE A 181 -7.44 30.58 3.78
CA PHE A 181 -8.71 31.08 4.34
C PHE A 181 -9.69 30.00 4.82
N ARG A 182 -9.16 28.86 5.27
CA ARG A 182 -9.95 27.78 5.88
C ARG A 182 -10.74 28.28 7.08
N GLN A 183 -11.99 27.87 7.17
CA GLN A 183 -12.88 28.15 8.27
C GLN A 183 -12.98 26.94 9.21
N ARG A 184 -13.37 27.20 10.45
CA ARG A 184 -13.63 26.16 11.43
C ARG A 184 -14.75 25.25 10.92
N GLY A 185 -14.54 23.94 10.93
CA GLY A 185 -15.52 22.95 10.49
C GLY A 185 -15.42 22.54 9.03
N ASP A 186 -14.66 23.27 8.19
CA ASP A 186 -14.50 22.90 6.78
C ASP A 186 -13.83 21.53 6.64
N SER A 187 -14.46 20.58 5.95
CA SER A 187 -13.77 19.34 5.56
C SER A 187 -12.83 19.55 4.37
N MET A 188 -11.84 18.68 4.20
CA MET A 188 -10.97 18.69 3.02
C MET A 188 -10.64 17.28 2.56
N TYR A 189 -10.17 17.17 1.32
CA TYR A 189 -9.63 15.93 0.81
C TYR A 189 -8.12 16.02 0.71
N ILE A 190 -7.49 14.88 0.92
CA ILE A 190 -6.11 14.61 0.51
C ILE A 190 -6.13 13.41 -0.44
N PHE A 191 -5.22 13.41 -1.41
CA PHE A 191 -4.97 12.26 -2.25
C PHE A 191 -3.64 11.61 -1.87
N SER A 192 -3.63 10.30 -1.75
CA SER A 192 -2.40 9.53 -1.54
C SER A 192 -2.27 8.43 -2.58
N ALA A 193 -1.23 8.54 -3.41
CA ALA A 193 -0.89 7.51 -4.38
C ALA A 193 -0.48 6.18 -3.73
N ASP A 194 0.03 6.20 -2.50
CA ASP A 194 0.44 4.99 -1.76
C ASP A 194 -0.73 4.05 -1.45
N ILE A 195 -1.94 4.59 -1.35
CA ILE A 195 -3.19 3.83 -1.16
C ILE A 195 -4.17 4.02 -2.32
N CYS A 196 -3.71 4.65 -3.41
CA CYS A 196 -4.46 4.99 -4.61
C CYS A 196 -5.86 5.54 -4.34
N ARG A 197 -6.06 6.45 -3.38
CA ARG A 197 -7.38 7.05 -3.18
C ARG A 197 -7.34 8.40 -2.51
N SER A 198 -8.46 9.11 -2.66
CA SER A 198 -8.76 10.32 -1.91
C SER A 198 -9.33 9.97 -0.52
N VAL A 199 -8.93 10.75 0.49
CA VAL A 199 -9.34 10.59 1.89
C VAL A 199 -9.83 11.92 2.41
N GLN A 200 -11.01 11.91 3.03
CA GLN A 200 -11.59 13.10 3.65
C GLN A 200 -11.04 13.31 5.07
N LEU A 201 -10.70 14.55 5.37
CA LEU A 201 -10.26 15.01 6.67
C LEU A 201 -11.32 15.93 7.27
N PHE A 202 -11.60 15.73 8.55
CA PHE A 202 -12.58 16.47 9.33
C PHE A 202 -11.92 17.25 10.44
N TYR A 203 -12.39 18.50 10.62
CA TYR A 203 -11.98 19.34 11.73
C TYR A 203 -12.27 18.62 13.05
N GLN A 204 -11.30 18.66 13.97
CA GLN A 204 -11.41 18.10 15.31
C GLN A 204 -11.48 19.22 16.34
N THR A 205 -10.45 20.08 16.35
CA THR A 205 -10.29 21.09 17.38
C THR A 205 -9.34 22.20 16.94
N ASP A 206 -9.47 23.36 17.57
CA ASP A 206 -8.49 24.42 17.49
C ASP A 206 -7.23 24.03 18.27
N ILE A 207 -6.07 24.39 17.73
CA ILE A 207 -4.78 24.18 18.37
C ILE A 207 -3.94 25.45 18.29
N GLN A 208 -2.89 25.51 19.12
CA GLN A 208 -1.83 26.49 18.98
C GLN A 208 -0.50 25.75 18.90
N TYR A 209 0.23 25.94 17.82
CA TYR A 209 1.55 25.33 17.62
C TYR A 209 2.59 26.44 17.52
N GLN A 210 3.51 26.50 18.49
CA GLN A 210 4.55 27.53 18.55
C GLN A 210 4.01 28.98 18.42
N GLY A 211 2.88 29.26 19.09
CA GLY A 211 2.23 30.56 19.05
C GLY A 211 1.32 30.80 17.83
N ILE A 212 1.38 29.94 16.81
CA ILE A 212 0.55 30.03 15.60
C ILE A 212 -0.77 29.30 15.84
N PRO A 213 -1.93 29.98 15.75
CA PRO A 213 -3.22 29.32 15.82
C PRO A 213 -3.45 28.45 14.58
N GLY A 214 -4.03 27.28 14.77
CA GLY A 214 -4.33 26.35 13.70
C GLY A 214 -5.50 25.44 14.03
N TYR A 215 -5.86 24.62 13.06
CA TYR A 215 -6.91 23.62 13.20
C TYR A 215 -6.30 22.23 13.11
N ARG A 216 -6.69 21.35 14.03
CA ARG A 216 -6.38 19.92 13.95
C ARG A 216 -7.45 19.22 13.13
N TYR A 217 -6.99 18.41 12.18
CA TYR A 217 -7.83 17.57 11.35
C TYR A 217 -7.52 16.10 11.60
N SER A 218 -8.50 15.23 11.38
CA SER A 218 -8.33 13.78 11.44
C SER A 218 -9.19 13.10 10.38
N ILE A 219 -8.82 11.86 10.07
CA ILE A 219 -9.57 11.01 9.14
C ILE A 219 -10.85 10.53 9.82
N GLY A 220 -11.98 10.59 9.12
CA GLY A 220 -13.28 10.13 9.62
C GLY A 220 -13.50 8.62 9.49
N GLU A 221 -14.65 8.15 9.99
CA GLU A 221 -15.05 6.73 9.87
C GLU A 221 -15.28 6.30 8.41
N ASN A 222 -15.62 7.27 7.55
CA ASN A 222 -15.79 7.12 6.09
C ASN A 222 -14.54 6.69 5.30
N PHE A 223 -13.42 6.40 5.96
CA PHE A 223 -12.20 5.94 5.32
C PHE A 223 -12.14 4.42 5.11
N ILE A 224 -11.84 3.67 6.17
CA ILE A 224 -11.68 2.20 6.14
C ILE A 224 -12.68 1.47 7.04
N ASN A 225 -13.43 2.18 7.88
CA ASN A 225 -14.46 1.57 8.72
C ASN A 225 -15.76 1.43 7.93
N ASP A 226 -16.08 2.45 7.13
CA ASP A 226 -17.33 2.57 6.39
C ASP A 226 -17.10 2.38 4.88
N ILE A 227 -16.86 1.13 4.48
CA ILE A 227 -16.75 0.73 3.07
C ILE A 227 -17.86 -0.26 2.76
N GLY A 228 -18.60 -0.10 1.67
CA GLY A 228 -19.64 -1.02 1.24
C GLY A 228 -20.83 -0.32 0.57
N PRO A 229 -21.81 -1.10 0.09
CA PRO A 229 -23.00 -0.57 -0.58
C PRO A 229 -23.84 0.32 0.34
N GLU A 230 -23.74 0.14 1.67
CA GLU A 230 -24.39 0.99 2.66
C GLU A 230 -23.83 2.44 2.73
N HIS A 231 -22.70 2.69 2.07
CA HIS A 231 -21.99 3.97 2.06
C HIS A 231 -21.75 4.51 0.63
N ASP A 232 -22.41 3.94 -0.38
CA ASP A 232 -22.27 4.30 -1.80
C ASP A 232 -20.81 4.29 -2.30
N ASN A 233 -19.99 3.38 -1.76
CA ASN A 233 -18.56 3.27 -2.07
C ASN A 233 -18.10 1.80 -2.22
N GLU A 234 -19.01 0.90 -2.58
CA GLU A 234 -18.75 -0.53 -2.83
C GLU A 234 -17.71 -0.77 -3.94
N CYS A 235 -17.42 0.24 -4.74
CA CYS A 235 -16.36 0.22 -5.75
C CYS A 235 -14.95 -0.02 -5.17
N PHE A 236 -14.74 0.17 -3.86
CA PHE A 236 -13.51 -0.23 -3.17
C PHE A 236 -13.44 -1.74 -2.89
N CYS A 237 -14.53 -2.49 -3.07
CA CYS A 237 -14.63 -3.92 -2.80
C CYS A 237 -14.24 -4.75 -4.03
N VAL A 238 -12.94 -4.79 -4.33
CA VAL A 238 -12.40 -5.43 -5.56
C VAL A 238 -12.46 -6.96 -5.57
N ASP A 239 -12.72 -7.57 -4.42
CA ASP A 239 -12.91 -9.01 -4.22
C ASP A 239 -11.75 -9.92 -4.71
N LYS A 240 -10.51 -9.40 -4.74
CA LYS A 240 -9.35 -10.10 -5.30
C LYS A 240 -8.70 -11.09 -4.34
N LEU A 241 -8.86 -10.92 -3.03
CA LEU A 241 -8.30 -11.85 -2.06
C LEU A 241 -9.14 -13.13 -1.98
N ALA A 242 -8.60 -14.25 -2.45
CA ALA A 242 -9.19 -15.57 -2.26
C ALA A 242 -8.97 -16.07 -0.82
N ASN A 243 -9.89 -16.89 -0.30
CA ASN A 243 -9.71 -17.61 0.98
C ASN A 243 -9.41 -16.72 2.21
N VAL A 244 -9.86 -15.47 2.20
CA VAL A 244 -9.80 -14.54 3.34
C VAL A 244 -11.18 -14.35 3.99
N ILE A 245 -11.18 -13.89 5.24
CA ILE A 245 -12.39 -13.52 5.97
C ILE A 245 -12.89 -12.18 5.39
N LYS A 246 -13.94 -12.25 4.56
CA LYS A 246 -14.58 -11.09 3.91
C LYS A 246 -16.11 -11.21 3.97
N ARG A 247 -16.80 -10.09 3.78
CA ARG A 247 -18.26 -10.05 3.68
C ARG A 247 -18.71 -10.66 2.35
N LYS A 248 -19.99 -11.05 2.27
CA LYS A 248 -20.57 -11.70 1.08
C LYS A 248 -20.53 -10.85 -0.20
N ASN A 249 -20.44 -9.54 -0.05
CA ASN A 249 -20.34 -8.56 -1.15
C ASN A 249 -18.90 -8.33 -1.61
N GLY A 250 -17.93 -9.13 -1.16
CA GLY A 250 -16.52 -9.01 -1.52
C GLY A 250 -15.74 -7.95 -0.75
N CYS A 251 -16.42 -7.14 0.07
CA CYS A 251 -15.77 -6.15 0.93
C CYS A 251 -15.09 -6.81 2.14
N LEU A 252 -13.95 -6.27 2.57
CA LEU A 252 -13.37 -6.61 3.87
C LEU A 252 -14.21 -6.05 5.03
N TYR A 253 -13.95 -6.53 6.24
CA TYR A 253 -14.56 -5.98 7.46
C TYR A 253 -13.95 -4.61 7.81
N ALA A 254 -14.67 -3.83 8.61
CA ALA A 254 -14.26 -2.49 9.04
C ALA A 254 -12.81 -2.47 9.57
N GLY A 255 -12.06 -1.46 9.13
CA GLY A 255 -10.65 -1.28 9.45
C GLY A 255 -9.68 -1.93 8.45
N ALA A 256 -10.18 -2.47 7.33
CA ALA A 256 -9.35 -3.09 6.29
C ALA A 256 -9.81 -2.72 4.87
N LEU A 257 -8.84 -2.58 3.95
CA LEU A 257 -9.05 -2.31 2.54
C LEU A 257 -8.11 -3.20 1.70
N ASP A 258 -8.64 -3.78 0.63
CA ASP A 258 -7.86 -4.56 -0.33
C ASP A 258 -7.19 -3.62 -1.33
N LEU A 259 -5.86 -3.54 -1.29
CA LEU A 259 -5.04 -2.68 -2.17
C LEU A 259 -4.47 -3.43 -3.38
N THR A 260 -4.92 -4.67 -3.66
CA THR A 260 -4.36 -5.51 -4.73
C THR A 260 -4.36 -4.82 -6.09
N THR A 261 -5.41 -4.05 -6.41
CA THR A 261 -5.48 -3.30 -7.68
C THR A 261 -4.59 -2.06 -7.72
N CYS A 262 -4.21 -1.52 -6.56
CA CYS A 262 -3.36 -0.34 -6.42
C CYS A 262 -1.87 -0.68 -6.47
N LEU A 263 -1.46 -1.67 -5.68
CA LEU A 263 -0.05 -2.00 -5.44
C LEU A 263 0.42 -3.20 -6.29
N GLY A 264 -0.50 -3.83 -7.03
CA GLY A 264 -0.27 -5.08 -7.74
C GLY A 264 -0.36 -6.30 -6.82
N GLU A 265 -0.31 -7.49 -7.39
CA GLU A 265 -0.57 -8.74 -6.66
C GLU A 265 0.52 -9.11 -5.64
N LEU A 266 1.73 -8.51 -5.68
CA LEU A 266 2.92 -9.00 -4.95
C LEU A 266 3.26 -8.25 -3.65
N LEU A 267 2.27 -8.05 -2.80
CA LEU A 267 2.45 -7.67 -1.38
C LEU A 267 2.26 -8.84 -0.42
#